data_AF-A0A7V6HS48-F1
#
_entry.id   AF-A0A7V6HS48-F1
#
_cell.length_a   1.000
_cell.length_b   1.000
_cell.length_c   1.000
_cell.angle_alpha   90.00
_cell.angle_beta   90.00
_cell.angle_gamma   90.00
#
_symmetry.space_group_name_H-M   'P 1'
#
loop_
_entity.id
_entity.type
_entity.pdbx_description
1 polymer ?
#
loop_
_entity_poly.entity_id
_entity_poly.type
_entity_poly.pdbx_seq_one_letter_code
_entity_poly.pdbx_strand_id
1 'polypeptide(L)'
;MNNYGKLIKANLISFNTALLTNYKKLGLDEIDAIIILHLYHQKRDRDDFLSIRSLRLKMTIDQKRLSERIFKLVEQGFIDLFIEDGKKEQFSLNPTIEKLGLCFEENDEVDEQQERKELVQRIVEYTETSYQKTLSPTDLEIINGWVDEGYSYEQMTNAIFDSLKAKKMHLRYADAILISRNQKRNEVPVDPSIKEMLEQVYVKRR
;
A
#
# COMPACT_ATOMS: atom_id res chain seq x y z
N MET A 1 -17.66 1.39 0.49
CA MET A 1 -16.59 2.29 0.01
C MET A 1 -15.35 2.17 0.87
N ASN A 2 -14.29 1.56 0.31
CA ASN A 2 -12.97 1.37 0.91
C ASN A 2 -12.20 2.69 1.10
N ASN A 3 -11.03 2.64 1.76
CA ASN A 3 -10.28 3.83 2.13
C ASN A 3 -9.79 4.59 0.89
N TYR A 4 -9.19 3.89 -0.07
CA TYR A 4 -8.74 4.48 -1.33
C TYR A 4 -9.89 5.00 -2.19
N GLY A 5 -11.05 4.32 -2.20
CA GLY A 5 -12.24 4.83 -2.88
C GLY A 5 -12.73 6.16 -2.30
N LYS A 6 -12.63 6.35 -0.98
CA LYS A 6 -12.92 7.66 -0.34
C LYS A 6 -11.91 8.74 -0.79
N LEU A 7 -10.62 8.40 -0.91
CA LEU A 7 -9.59 9.34 -1.37
C LEU A 7 -9.77 9.74 -2.83
N ILE A 8 -10.14 8.80 -3.70
CA ILE A 8 -10.48 9.07 -5.11
C ILE A 8 -11.72 9.99 -5.17
N LYS A 9 -12.75 9.70 -4.38
CA LYS A 9 -13.96 10.53 -4.32
C LYS A 9 -13.69 11.94 -3.77
N ALA A 10 -12.73 12.08 -2.86
CA ALA A 10 -12.27 13.36 -2.33
C ALA A 10 -11.33 14.13 -3.28
N ASN A 11 -11.05 13.60 -4.47
CA ASN A 11 -10.06 14.14 -5.43
C ASN A 11 -8.62 14.25 -4.87
N LEU A 12 -8.29 13.48 -3.83
CA LEU A 12 -6.91 13.38 -3.33
C LEU A 12 -6.08 12.44 -4.22
N ILE A 13 -6.74 11.48 -4.87
CA ILE A 13 -6.18 10.63 -5.91
C ILE A 13 -6.93 10.91 -7.21
N SER A 14 -6.17 11.10 -8.30
CA SER A 14 -6.74 11.34 -9.63
C SER A 14 -7.46 10.09 -10.14
N PHE A 15 -8.79 10.17 -10.30
CA PHE A 15 -9.60 9.11 -10.90
C PHE A 15 -9.09 8.72 -12.30
N ASN A 16 -8.73 9.71 -13.13
CA ASN A 16 -8.25 9.47 -14.49
C ASN A 16 -6.98 8.63 -14.48
N THR A 17 -6.04 8.97 -13.61
CA THR A 17 -4.78 8.23 -13.46
C THR A 17 -5.04 6.85 -12.90
N ALA A 18 -5.86 6.73 -11.86
CA ALA A 18 -6.24 5.44 -11.27
C ALA A 18 -6.87 4.49 -12.31
N LEU A 19 -7.79 5.00 -13.14
CA LEU A 19 -8.43 4.23 -14.19
C LEU A 19 -7.44 3.81 -15.27
N LEU A 20 -6.63 4.73 -15.79
CA LEU A 20 -5.64 4.43 -16.84
C LEU A 20 -4.58 3.41 -16.39
N THR A 21 -4.20 3.43 -15.11
CA THR A 21 -3.24 2.47 -14.56
C THR A 21 -3.85 1.09 -14.35
N ASN A 22 -5.14 1.00 -13.99
CA ASN A 22 -5.73 -0.25 -13.49
C ASN A 22 -6.86 -0.84 -14.36
N TYR A 23 -7.31 -0.19 -15.44
CA TYR A 23 -8.45 -0.68 -16.24
C TYR A 23 -8.23 -2.12 -16.76
N LYS A 24 -7.01 -2.45 -17.20
CA LYS A 24 -6.66 -3.79 -17.65
C LYS A 24 -6.77 -4.84 -16.54
N LYS A 25 -6.34 -4.51 -15.32
CA LYS A 25 -6.46 -5.40 -14.14
C LYS A 25 -7.92 -5.65 -13.80
N LEU A 26 -8.77 -4.65 -14.00
CA LEU A 26 -10.22 -4.74 -13.83
C LEU A 26 -10.96 -5.48 -14.96
N GLY A 27 -10.24 -6.01 -15.97
CA GLY A 27 -10.84 -6.72 -17.10
C GLY A 27 -11.56 -5.82 -18.10
N LEU A 28 -11.31 -4.52 -18.05
CA LEU A 28 -11.82 -3.53 -18.99
C LEU A 28 -10.87 -3.43 -20.20
N ASP A 29 -11.43 -3.15 -21.37
CA ASP A 29 -10.65 -2.72 -22.53
C ASP A 29 -10.63 -1.20 -22.69
N GLU A 30 -9.95 -0.71 -23.71
CA GLU A 30 -9.77 0.73 -23.95
C GLU A 30 -11.12 1.41 -24.22
N ILE A 31 -12.07 0.72 -24.86
CA ILE A 31 -13.40 1.26 -25.14
C ILE A 31 -14.16 1.44 -23.84
N ASP A 32 -14.18 0.41 -23.00
CA ASP A 32 -14.83 0.40 -21.70
C ASP A 32 -14.26 1.52 -20.81
N ALA A 33 -12.93 1.68 -20.78
CA ALA A 33 -12.25 2.73 -20.03
C ALA A 33 -12.60 4.16 -20.51
N ILE A 34 -12.66 4.38 -21.83
CA ILE A 34 -13.02 5.68 -22.40
C ILE A 34 -14.49 6.04 -22.11
N ILE A 35 -15.40 5.06 -22.13
CA ILE A 35 -16.81 5.27 -21.73
C ILE A 35 -16.87 5.79 -20.29
N ILE A 36 -16.21 5.07 -19.37
CA ILE A 36 -16.15 5.44 -17.95
C ILE A 36 -15.56 6.84 -17.78
N LEU A 37 -14.49 7.16 -18.52
CA LEU A 37 -13.85 8.47 -18.47
C LEU A 37 -14.79 9.59 -18.92
N HIS A 38 -15.51 9.39 -20.02
CA HIS A 38 -16.50 10.37 -20.48
C HIS A 38 -17.63 10.57 -19.47
N LEU A 39 -18.12 9.49 -18.86
CA LEU A 39 -19.14 9.55 -17.81
C LEU A 39 -18.62 10.29 -16.56
N TYR A 40 -17.39 10.04 -16.15
CA TYR A 40 -16.77 10.73 -15.03
C TYR A 40 -16.64 12.24 -15.28
N HIS A 41 -16.19 12.63 -16.47
CA HIS A 41 -16.14 14.04 -16.87
C HIS A 41 -17.54 14.67 -16.92
N GLN A 42 -18.53 13.97 -17.47
CA GLN A 42 -19.91 14.46 -17.57
C GLN A 42 -20.52 14.72 -16.18
N LYS A 43 -20.27 13.83 -15.22
CA LYS A 43 -20.69 13.98 -13.83
C LYS A 43 -20.10 15.21 -13.15
N ARG A 44 -18.86 15.56 -13.48
CA ARG A 44 -18.19 16.77 -12.95
C ARG A 44 -18.88 18.05 -13.44
N ASP A 45 -19.47 18.02 -14.63
CA ASP A 45 -20.28 19.10 -15.19
C ASP A 45 -21.74 19.11 -14.68
N ARG A 46 -22.04 18.32 -13.62
CA ARG A 46 -23.38 18.15 -13.01
C ARG A 46 -24.41 17.52 -13.96
N ASP A 47 -23.95 16.80 -14.98
CA ASP A 47 -24.82 16.05 -15.89
C ASP A 47 -24.74 14.54 -15.57
N ASP A 48 -25.61 14.11 -14.67
CA ASP A 48 -25.68 12.73 -14.19
C ASP A 48 -26.57 11.82 -15.07
N PHE A 49 -26.99 12.28 -16.25
CA PHE A 49 -27.87 11.51 -17.14
C PHE A 49 -27.10 10.68 -18.16
N LEU A 50 -27.43 9.40 -18.27
CA LEU A 50 -26.83 8.56 -19.29
C LEU A 50 -27.49 8.83 -20.65
N SER A 51 -26.76 9.47 -21.56
CA SER A 51 -27.21 9.69 -22.94
C SER A 51 -26.28 9.01 -23.94
N ILE A 52 -26.73 7.90 -24.52
CA ILE A 52 -25.99 7.18 -25.57
C ILE A 52 -25.67 8.13 -26.75
N ARG A 53 -26.60 9.05 -27.05
CA ARG A 53 -26.43 10.04 -28.12
C ARG A 53 -25.31 11.03 -27.81
N SER A 54 -25.17 11.49 -26.57
CA SER A 54 -24.10 12.43 -26.21
C SER A 54 -22.73 11.75 -26.26
N LEU A 55 -22.64 10.51 -25.79
CA LEU A 55 -21.42 9.70 -25.85
C LEU A 55 -21.00 9.40 -27.28
N ARG A 56 -21.94 9.04 -28.16
CA ARG A 56 -21.67 8.78 -29.58
C ARG A 56 -21.11 10.00 -30.32
N LEU A 57 -21.42 11.23 -29.89
CA LEU A 57 -20.82 12.43 -30.49
C LEU A 57 -19.35 12.64 -30.11
N LYS A 58 -18.90 11.99 -29.02
CA LYS A 58 -17.53 12.09 -28.49
C LYS A 58 -16.65 10.89 -28.85
N MET A 59 -17.25 9.82 -29.38
CA MET A 59 -16.58 8.55 -29.66
C MET A 59 -16.78 8.11 -31.12
N THR A 60 -15.86 7.30 -31.63
CA THR A 60 -15.88 6.77 -33.01
C THR A 60 -16.61 5.44 -33.16
N ILE A 61 -17.02 4.82 -32.04
CA ILE A 61 -17.75 3.56 -32.01
C ILE A 61 -19.21 3.74 -32.48
N ASP A 62 -19.76 2.72 -33.13
CA ASP A 62 -21.17 2.75 -33.54
C ASP A 62 -22.12 2.66 -32.34
N GLN A 63 -23.34 3.16 -32.56
CA GLN A 63 -24.34 3.24 -31.50
C GLN A 63 -24.74 1.87 -30.93
N LYS A 64 -24.80 0.83 -31.76
CA LYS A 64 -25.22 -0.50 -31.31
C LYS A 64 -24.17 -1.08 -30.37
N ARG A 65 -22.90 -1.06 -30.77
CA ARG A 65 -21.80 -1.51 -29.92
C ARG A 65 -21.66 -0.66 -28.67
N LEU A 66 -21.86 0.66 -28.74
CA LEU A 66 -21.83 1.53 -27.55
C LEU A 66 -22.87 1.13 -26.51
N SER A 67 -24.11 0.85 -26.95
CA SER A 67 -25.17 0.37 -26.07
C SER A 67 -24.84 -1.00 -25.45
N GLU A 68 -24.33 -1.94 -26.24
CA GLU A 68 -23.89 -3.26 -25.75
C GLU A 68 -22.78 -3.13 -24.70
N ARG A 69 -21.82 -2.22 -24.92
CA ARG A 69 -20.71 -1.94 -24.00
C ARG A 69 -21.19 -1.35 -22.67
N ILE A 70 -22.10 -0.38 -22.72
CA ILE A 70 -22.66 0.22 -21.51
C ILE A 70 -23.48 -0.81 -20.73
N PHE A 71 -24.29 -1.63 -21.41
CA PHE A 71 -25.03 -2.71 -20.76
C PHE A 71 -24.08 -3.68 -20.04
N LYS A 72 -23.01 -4.11 -20.71
CA LYS A 72 -21.96 -4.95 -20.10
C LYS A 72 -21.33 -4.29 -18.87
N LEU A 73 -21.04 -2.99 -18.92
CA LEU A 73 -20.49 -2.25 -17.78
C LEU A 73 -21.46 -2.18 -16.60
N VAL A 74 -22.76 -2.13 -16.85
CA VAL A 74 -23.79 -2.19 -15.81
C VAL A 74 -23.88 -3.60 -15.23
N GLU A 75 -23.97 -4.65 -16.07
CA GLU A 75 -24.01 -6.04 -15.60
C GLU A 75 -22.78 -6.44 -14.78
N GLN A 76 -21.61 -5.94 -15.19
CA GLN A 76 -20.35 -6.19 -14.48
C GLN A 76 -20.23 -5.33 -13.20
N GLY A 77 -21.16 -4.42 -12.91
CA GLY A 77 -21.16 -3.57 -11.72
C GLY A 77 -20.06 -2.51 -11.76
N PHE A 78 -19.76 -1.93 -12.92
CA PHE A 78 -18.94 -0.71 -13.01
C PHE A 78 -19.80 0.56 -12.98
N ILE A 79 -21.01 0.47 -13.53
CA ILE A 79 -21.97 1.57 -13.61
C ILE A 79 -23.26 1.11 -12.92
N ASP A 80 -23.74 1.90 -11.96
CA ASP A 80 -25.11 1.74 -11.46
C ASP A 80 -26.03 2.70 -12.20
N LEU A 81 -27.26 2.26 -12.44
CA LEU A 81 -28.34 3.08 -12.98
C LEU A 81 -29.48 3.18 -11.97
N PHE A 82 -30.01 4.38 -11.76
CA PHE A 82 -31.17 4.62 -10.90
C PHE A 82 -32.16 5.55 -11.60
N ILE A 83 -33.43 5.42 -11.23
CA ILE A 83 -34.49 6.29 -11.74
C ILE A 83 -34.86 7.26 -10.62
N GLU A 84 -34.62 8.55 -10.85
CA GLU A 84 -35.08 9.62 -9.95
C GLU A 84 -36.35 10.27 -10.53
N ASP A 85 -37.39 10.40 -9.70
CA ASP A 85 -38.67 11.06 -10.02
C ASP A 85 -39.33 10.66 -11.35
N GLY A 86 -39.22 9.38 -11.72
CA GLY A 86 -40.02 8.74 -12.76
C GLY A 86 -39.79 9.24 -14.19
N LYS A 87 -38.72 10.00 -14.47
CA LYS A 87 -38.53 10.60 -15.80
C LYS A 87 -37.18 10.35 -16.47
N LYS A 88 -36.09 10.06 -15.74
CA LYS A 88 -34.77 9.87 -16.37
C LYS A 88 -33.86 8.92 -15.57
N GLU A 89 -33.10 8.11 -16.31
CA GLU A 89 -32.05 7.24 -15.78
C GLU A 89 -30.78 8.06 -15.47
N GLN A 90 -30.40 8.07 -14.19
CA GLN A 90 -29.13 8.63 -13.72
C GLN A 90 -28.10 7.53 -13.54
N PHE A 91 -26.83 7.84 -13.78
CA PHE A 91 -25.73 6.89 -13.57
C PHE A 91 -24.85 7.22 -12.35
N SER A 92 -24.23 6.20 -11.78
CA SER A 92 -23.19 6.33 -10.76
C SER A 92 -21.97 5.49 -11.10
N LEU A 93 -20.81 6.10 -10.87
CA LEU A 93 -19.49 5.45 -10.96
C LEU A 93 -18.94 5.07 -9.58
N ASN A 94 -19.74 5.14 -8.51
CA ASN A 94 -19.31 4.65 -7.20
C ASN A 94 -18.79 3.19 -7.26
N PRO A 95 -19.43 2.25 -7.99
CA PRO A 95 -18.89 0.89 -8.11
C PRO A 95 -17.51 0.85 -8.75
N THR A 96 -17.30 1.65 -9.80
CA THR A 96 -15.98 1.80 -10.42
C THR A 96 -14.94 2.36 -9.43
N ILE A 97 -15.31 3.38 -8.65
CA ILE A 97 -14.41 3.98 -7.64
C ILE A 97 -14.02 2.95 -6.57
N GLU A 98 -14.97 2.13 -6.11
CA GLU A 98 -14.69 1.08 -5.12
C GLU A 98 -13.74 0.03 -5.67
N LYS A 99 -13.99 -0.46 -6.89
CA LYS A 99 -13.11 -1.42 -7.58
C LYS A 99 -11.70 -0.87 -7.80
N LEU A 100 -11.58 0.41 -8.19
CA LEU A 100 -10.29 1.08 -8.29
C LEU A 100 -9.59 1.15 -6.95
N GLY A 101 -10.31 1.44 -5.87
CA GLY A 101 -9.75 1.44 -4.52
C GLY A 101 -9.19 0.07 -4.11
N LEU A 102 -9.85 -1.04 -4.49
CA LEU A 102 -9.36 -2.39 -4.18
C LEU A 102 -8.05 -2.70 -4.92
N CYS A 103 -7.91 -2.20 -6.16
CA CYS A 103 -6.65 -2.35 -6.90
C CYS A 103 -5.48 -1.65 -6.20
N PHE A 104 -5.71 -0.54 -5.49
CA PHE A 104 -4.65 0.12 -4.72
C PHE A 104 -4.26 -0.68 -3.49
N GLU A 105 -5.24 -1.24 -2.76
CA GLU A 105 -4.96 -2.11 -1.61
C GLU A 105 -4.14 -3.34 -2.03
N GLU A 106 -4.51 -3.99 -3.14
CA GLU A 106 -3.73 -5.11 -3.69
C GLU A 106 -2.33 -4.68 -4.16
N ASN A 107 -2.18 -3.50 -4.76
CA ASN A 107 -0.86 -3.03 -5.22
C ASN A 107 0.05 -2.68 -4.04
N ASP A 108 -0.46 -2.03 -3.00
CA ASP A 108 0.32 -1.71 -1.81
C ASP A 108 0.76 -2.99 -1.10
N GLU A 109 -0.12 -3.98 -0.96
CA GLU A 109 0.25 -5.29 -0.39
C GLU A 109 1.31 -6.01 -1.23
N VAL A 110 1.23 -5.93 -2.57
CA VAL A 110 2.22 -6.54 -3.47
C VAL A 110 3.55 -5.80 -3.41
N ASP A 111 3.54 -4.46 -3.40
CA ASP A 111 4.75 -3.64 -3.31
C ASP A 111 5.43 -3.84 -1.94
N GLU A 112 4.69 -3.85 -0.84
CA GLU A 112 5.23 -4.16 0.50
C GLU A 112 5.85 -5.56 0.58
N GLN A 113 5.18 -6.57 0.00
CA GLN A 113 5.72 -7.93 -0.06
C GLN A 113 6.97 -8.03 -0.94
N GLN A 114 7.01 -7.26 -2.03
CA GLN A 114 8.14 -7.22 -2.95
C GLN A 114 9.34 -6.53 -2.29
N GLU A 115 9.13 -5.36 -1.67
CA GLU A 115 10.15 -4.65 -0.90
C GLU A 115 10.69 -5.52 0.23
N ARG A 116 9.82 -6.24 0.94
CA ARG A 116 10.21 -7.21 1.98
C ARG A 116 11.11 -8.30 1.41
N LYS A 117 10.73 -8.91 0.28
CA LYS A 117 11.52 -9.97 -0.37
C LYS A 117 12.89 -9.45 -0.81
N GLU A 118 12.92 -8.27 -1.42
CA GLU A 118 14.16 -7.63 -1.86
C GLU A 118 15.08 -7.30 -0.68
N LEU A 119 14.52 -6.79 0.43
CA LEU A 119 15.28 -6.51 1.65
C LEU A 119 15.88 -7.78 2.25
N VAL A 120 15.09 -8.86 2.39
CA VAL A 120 15.56 -10.16 2.88
C VAL A 120 16.68 -10.70 1.98
N GLN A 121 16.47 -10.69 0.66
CA GLN A 121 17.46 -11.18 -0.30
C GLN A 121 18.78 -10.41 -0.17
N ARG A 122 18.72 -9.08 -0.11
CA ARG A 122 19.93 -8.24 0.01
C ARG A 122 20.70 -8.53 1.30
N ILE A 123 20.01 -8.74 2.43
CA ILE A 123 20.66 -9.07 3.70
C ILE A 123 21.26 -10.47 3.68
N VAL A 124 20.57 -11.44 3.09
CA VAL A 124 21.08 -12.80 2.87
C VAL A 124 22.38 -12.75 2.07
N GLU A 125 22.37 -12.10 0.91
CA GLU A 125 23.56 -11.95 0.04
C GLU A 125 24.73 -11.26 0.77
N TYR A 126 24.45 -10.17 1.49
CA TYR A 126 25.46 -9.46 2.27
C TYR A 126 26.06 -10.34 3.38
N THR A 127 25.22 -11.11 4.07
CA THR A 127 25.63 -11.98 5.17
C THR A 127 26.48 -13.14 4.67
N GLU A 128 26.06 -13.81 3.60
CA GLU A 128 26.80 -14.93 3.01
C GLU A 128 28.17 -14.49 2.48
N THR A 129 28.23 -13.31 1.85
CA THR A 129 29.49 -12.69 1.42
C THR A 129 30.39 -12.36 2.62
N SER A 130 29.80 -11.83 3.69
CA SER A 130 30.53 -11.41 4.90
C SER A 130 31.10 -12.58 5.71
N TYR A 131 30.32 -13.66 5.88
CA TYR A 131 30.73 -14.85 6.64
C TYR A 131 31.37 -15.94 5.77
N GLN A 132 31.37 -15.77 4.44
CA GLN A 132 31.87 -16.75 3.48
C GLN A 132 31.25 -18.15 3.67
N LYS A 133 29.97 -18.17 4.03
CA LYS A 133 29.22 -19.39 4.37
C LYS A 133 27.76 -19.22 3.95
N THR A 134 27.18 -20.30 3.42
CA THR A 134 25.74 -20.39 3.18
C THR A 134 24.96 -20.35 4.49
N LEU A 135 23.85 -19.61 4.50
CA LEU A 135 23.00 -19.49 5.67
C LEU A 135 22.22 -20.77 5.93
N SER A 136 22.10 -21.15 7.21
CA SER A 136 21.25 -22.26 7.61
C SER A 136 19.77 -21.84 7.71
N PRO A 137 18.81 -22.78 7.73
CA PRO A 137 17.40 -22.43 7.95
C PRO A 137 17.17 -21.58 9.20
N THR A 138 17.89 -21.86 10.28
CA THR A 138 17.83 -21.08 11.52
C THR A 138 18.39 -19.66 11.35
N ASP A 139 19.40 -19.47 10.51
CA ASP A 139 19.91 -18.12 10.24
C ASP A 139 18.93 -17.32 9.37
N LEU A 140 18.22 -17.97 8.44
CA LEU A 140 17.17 -17.35 7.65
C LEU A 140 15.97 -16.93 8.51
N GLU A 141 15.61 -17.72 9.53
CA GLU A 141 14.58 -17.35 10.51
C GLU A 141 14.94 -16.07 11.26
N ILE A 142 16.20 -15.91 11.67
CA ILE A 142 16.70 -14.69 12.33
C ILE A 142 16.58 -13.47 11.41
N ILE A 143 16.98 -13.59 10.13
CA ILE A 143 16.87 -12.49 9.16
C ILE A 143 15.41 -12.11 8.93
N ASN A 144 14.52 -13.09 8.78
CA ASN A 144 13.08 -12.82 8.65
C ASN A 144 12.55 -12.11 9.90
N GLY A 145 12.93 -12.57 11.09
CA GLY A 145 12.58 -11.90 12.35
C GLY A 145 13.03 -10.45 12.40
N TRP A 146 14.23 -10.13 11.89
CA TRP A 146 14.68 -8.74 11.83
C TRP A 146 13.84 -7.87 10.89
N VAL A 147 13.48 -8.40 9.73
CA VAL A 147 12.64 -7.67 8.78
C VAL A 147 11.23 -7.48 9.34
N ASP A 148 10.69 -8.50 10.02
CA ASP A 148 9.36 -8.45 10.63
C ASP A 148 9.32 -7.50 11.86
N GLU A 149 10.43 -7.36 12.60
CA GLU A 149 10.61 -6.35 13.66
C GLU A 149 10.84 -4.92 13.13
N GLY A 150 10.99 -4.76 11.81
CA GLY A 150 11.13 -3.46 11.15
C GLY A 150 12.54 -2.85 11.23
N TYR A 151 13.59 -3.66 11.39
CA TYR A 151 14.96 -3.13 11.31
C TYR A 151 15.30 -2.71 9.88
N SER A 152 16.04 -1.59 9.76
CA SER A 152 16.53 -1.14 8.47
C SER A 152 17.70 -1.99 7.97
N TYR A 153 17.91 -2.00 6.65
CA TYR A 153 19.07 -2.65 6.01
C TYR A 153 20.38 -2.29 6.72
N GLU A 154 20.59 -0.99 6.99
CA GLU A 154 21.81 -0.48 7.61
C GLU A 154 22.02 -1.02 9.04
N GLN A 155 20.94 -1.12 9.84
CA GLN A 155 21.03 -1.66 11.20
C GLN A 155 21.49 -3.13 11.18
N MET A 156 20.90 -3.92 10.29
CA MET A 156 21.25 -5.33 10.13
C MET A 156 22.70 -5.51 9.64
N THR A 157 23.12 -4.77 8.60
CA THR A 157 24.49 -4.86 8.09
C THR A 157 25.53 -4.43 9.12
N ASN A 158 25.22 -3.42 9.93
CA ASN A 158 26.11 -2.96 11.01
C ASN A 158 26.25 -4.01 12.12
N ALA A 159 25.18 -4.68 12.50
CA ALA A 159 25.25 -5.76 13.49
C ALA A 159 26.09 -6.95 13.00
N ILE A 160 25.93 -7.33 11.73
CA ILE A 160 26.76 -8.36 11.08
C ILE A 160 28.24 -7.92 11.07
N PHE A 161 28.51 -6.67 10.72
CA PHE A 161 29.87 -6.14 10.69
C PHE A 161 30.54 -6.11 12.07
N ASP A 162 29.80 -5.77 13.12
CA ASP A 162 30.35 -5.79 14.48
C ASP A 162 30.53 -7.22 15.01
N SER A 163 29.71 -8.17 14.53
CA SER A 163 29.93 -9.61 14.74
C SER A 163 31.27 -10.06 14.15
N LEU A 164 31.62 -9.60 12.94
CA LEU A 164 32.93 -9.84 12.32
C LEU A 164 34.08 -9.27 13.15
N LYS A 165 33.95 -8.02 13.62
CA LYS A 165 34.96 -7.39 14.49
C LYS A 165 35.19 -8.18 15.77
N ALA A 166 34.13 -8.73 16.36
CA ALA A 166 34.20 -9.58 17.54
C ALA A 166 34.73 -11.01 17.24
N LYS A 167 35.10 -11.31 15.98
CA LYS A 167 35.51 -12.63 15.50
C LYS A 167 34.47 -13.74 15.72
N LYS A 168 33.20 -13.38 15.82
CA LYS A 168 32.08 -14.32 15.97
C LYS A 168 31.27 -14.32 14.68
N MET A 169 31.55 -15.26 13.78
CA MET A 169 30.94 -15.35 12.45
C MET A 169 29.66 -16.20 12.44
N HIS A 170 28.70 -15.87 13.32
CA HIS A 170 27.40 -16.55 13.34
C HIS A 170 26.27 -15.58 13.66
N LEU A 171 25.13 -15.76 12.98
CA LEU A 171 24.05 -14.77 12.99
C LEU A 171 23.43 -14.54 14.37
N ARG A 172 23.44 -15.57 15.22
CA ARG A 172 22.99 -15.47 16.62
C ARG A 172 23.72 -14.39 17.44
N TYR A 173 24.95 -14.04 17.08
CA TYR A 173 25.67 -12.97 17.78
C TYR A 173 25.32 -11.59 17.24
N ALA A 174 25.20 -11.46 15.92
CA ALA A 174 24.66 -10.27 15.29
C ALA A 174 23.24 -9.96 15.81
N ASP A 175 22.41 -10.98 16.01
CA ASP A 175 21.07 -10.87 16.59
C ASP A 175 21.09 -10.28 18.01
N ALA A 176 21.94 -10.83 18.88
CA ALA A 176 22.13 -10.31 20.24
C ALA A 176 22.63 -8.84 20.25
N ILE A 177 23.50 -8.46 19.31
CA ILE A 177 23.96 -7.07 19.16
C ILE A 177 22.78 -6.17 18.75
N LEU A 178 21.99 -6.61 17.78
CA LEU A 178 20.85 -5.86 17.24
C LEU A 178 19.80 -5.62 18.32
N ILE A 179 19.42 -6.67 19.07
CA ILE A 179 18.47 -6.61 20.18
C ILE A 179 18.99 -5.67 21.28
N SER A 180 20.26 -5.80 21.69
CA SER A 180 20.85 -4.93 22.72
C SER A 180 20.84 -3.45 22.32
N ARG A 181 21.02 -3.15 21.03
CA ARG A 181 20.94 -1.78 20.50
C ARG A 181 19.52 -1.24 20.48
N ASN A 182 18.55 -2.09 20.14
CA ASN A 182 17.14 -1.69 20.14
C ASN A 182 16.62 -1.43 21.56
N GLN A 183 17.02 -2.27 22.52
CA GLN A 183 16.67 -2.10 23.95
C GLN A 183 17.23 -0.81 24.54
N LYS A 184 18.49 -0.44 24.23
CA LYS A 184 19.09 0.84 24.68
C LYS A 184 18.42 2.09 24.09
N ARG A 185 17.73 1.97 22.96
CA ARG A 185 16.90 3.06 22.40
C ARG A 185 15.57 3.22 23.13
N ASN A 186 15.05 2.16 23.72
CA ASN A 186 13.79 2.14 24.48
C ASN A 186 13.97 2.42 25.98
N GLU A 187 15.19 2.65 26.45
CA GLU A 187 15.44 3.21 27.78
C GLU A 187 14.98 4.68 27.78
N VAL A 188 13.74 4.87 28.24
CA VAL A 188 13.11 6.17 28.53
C VAL A 188 14.12 7.04 29.28
N PRO A 189 14.36 8.30 28.85
CA PRO A 189 15.22 9.19 29.62
C PRO A 189 14.61 9.33 31.01
N VAL A 190 15.31 8.83 32.02
CA VAL A 190 14.90 9.02 33.41
C VAL A 190 14.91 10.53 33.65
N ASP A 191 13.72 11.10 33.79
CA ASP A 191 13.54 12.51 34.09
C ASP A 191 14.38 12.85 35.34
N PRO A 192 15.35 13.78 35.25
CA PRO A 192 16.21 14.15 36.38
C PRO A 192 15.39 14.59 37.61
N SER A 193 14.13 14.98 37.44
CA SER A 193 13.20 15.30 38.53
C SER A 193 12.90 14.09 39.44
N ILE A 194 12.81 12.88 38.91
CA ILE A 194 12.54 11.66 39.72
C ILE A 194 13.74 11.31 40.61
N LYS A 195 14.95 11.60 40.13
CA LYS A 195 16.19 11.36 40.87
C LYS A 195 16.33 12.32 42.06
N GLU A 196 15.98 13.59 41.87
CA GLU A 196 15.93 14.58 42.97
C GLU A 196 14.84 14.26 44.01
N MET A 197 13.67 13.79 43.57
CA MET A 197 12.58 13.39 44.49
C MET A 197 12.97 12.20 45.38
N LEU A 198 13.73 11.23 44.86
CA LEU A 198 14.21 10.08 45.64
C LEU A 198 15.30 10.44 46.65
N GLU A 199 16.19 11.39 46.33
CA GLU A 199 17.21 11.88 47.27
C GLU A 199 16.58 12.64 48.45
N GLN A 200 15.52 13.41 48.21
CA GLN A 200 14.80 14.11 49.30
C GLN A 200 14.09 13.16 50.27
N VAL A 201 13.68 11.97 49.81
CA VAL A 201 13.03 10.95 50.65
C VAL A 201 14.05 10.21 51.53
N TYR A 202 15.29 10.02 51.07
CA TYR A 202 16.34 9.34 51.84
C TYR A 202 17.02 10.24 52.89
N VAL A 203 17.03 11.56 52.70
CA VAL A 203 17.69 12.49 53.66
C VAL A 203 16.84 12.78 54.91
N LYS A 204 15.54 12.47 54.92
CA LYS A 204 14.64 12.72 56.08
C LYS A 204 14.51 11.57 57.09
N ARG A 205 15.46 10.63 57.13
CA ARG A 205 15.61 9.70 58.28
C ARG A 205 16.96 9.90 58.94
N ARG A 206 17.08 10.99 59.71
CA ARG A 206 18.00 11.08 60.85
C ARG A 206 17.37 11.94 61.93
#